data_AF-A0A8C6TX73-F1
#
_entry.id   AF-A0A8C6TX73-F1
#
_cell.length_a   1.000
_cell.length_b   1.000
_cell.length_c   1.000
_cell.angle_alpha   90.00
_cell.angle_beta   90.00
_cell.angle_gamma   90.00
#
_symmetry.space_group_name_H-M   'P 1'
#
loop_
_entity.id
_entity.type
_entity.pdbx_description
1 polymer ?
#
loop_
_entity_poly.entity_id
_entity_poly.type
_entity_poly.pdbx_seq_one_letter_code
_entity_poly.pdbx_strand_id
1 'polypeptide(L)'
;MPFGNTHNNWKLKYSSEDEYPDLSKHNNHMAKVLTKEMYEHLRDKQTPSGFTLDDVIQTGVDNPGHPFIMTVGCVAGDEETYEVFKELLDPVIEDRHGGYKPTDKHKTDINSDNLQCERVD
;
A
#
# COMPACT_ATOMS: atom_id res chain seq x y z
N MET A 1 3.94 20.70 -10.48
CA MET A 1 3.00 21.54 -9.70
C MET A 1 3.76 22.22 -8.57
N PRO A 2 3.45 23.46 -8.16
CA PRO A 2 4.30 24.28 -7.28
C PRO A 2 4.11 24.03 -5.78
N PHE A 3 3.23 23.11 -5.39
CA PHE A 3 3.16 22.65 -4.00
C PHE A 3 4.32 21.69 -3.78
N GLY A 4 5.47 22.23 -3.38
CA GLY A 4 6.63 21.41 -3.08
C GLY A 4 6.29 20.41 -1.97
N ASN A 5 6.98 19.26 -1.96
CA ASN A 5 6.95 18.29 -0.88
C ASN A 5 7.63 18.81 0.40
N THR A 6 7.34 20.07 0.75
CA THR A 6 7.95 20.79 1.86
C THR A 6 7.68 20.05 3.15
N HIS A 7 6.51 19.44 3.33
CA HIS A 7 6.17 18.66 4.50
C HIS A 7 7.06 17.42 4.69
N ASN A 8 7.34 16.63 3.64
CA ASN A 8 8.28 15.51 3.76
C ASN A 8 9.71 15.99 4.03
N ASN A 9 10.14 17.11 3.44
CA ASN A 9 11.45 17.71 3.75
C ASN A 9 11.63 18.08 5.22
N TRP A 10 10.55 18.38 5.95
CA TRP A 10 10.61 18.58 7.41
C TRP A 10 10.69 17.25 8.16
N LYS A 11 9.94 16.23 7.73
CA LYS A 11 9.97 14.88 8.32
C LYS A 11 11.35 14.22 8.21
N LEU A 12 12.05 14.45 7.11
CA LEU A 12 13.43 13.97 6.90
C LEU A 12 14.46 14.59 7.86
N LYS A 13 14.08 15.61 8.65
CA LYS A 13 14.94 16.13 9.73
C LYS A 13 14.88 15.27 11.00
N TYR A 14 13.88 14.41 11.13
CA TYR A 14 13.72 13.46 12.23
C TYR A 14 14.21 12.07 11.82
N SER A 15 14.58 11.26 12.81
CA SER A 15 15.06 9.91 12.55
C SER A 15 13.94 9.05 11.95
N SER A 16 14.31 7.97 11.24
CA SER A 16 13.34 6.99 10.74
C SER A 16 12.55 6.34 11.88
N GLU A 17 13.18 6.16 13.04
CA GLU A 17 12.55 5.59 14.23
C GLU A 17 11.51 6.50 14.85
N ASP A 18 11.74 7.82 14.86
CA ASP A 18 10.82 8.82 15.44
C ASP A 18 9.54 8.97 14.60
N GLU A 19 9.63 8.79 13.28
CA GLU A 19 8.52 8.95 12.34
C GLU A 19 7.86 7.61 11.98
N TYR A 20 8.45 6.48 12.39
CA TYR A 20 7.84 5.16 12.16
C TYR A 20 6.52 5.04 12.94
N PRO A 21 5.41 4.62 12.29
CA PRO A 21 4.11 4.56 12.95
C PRO A 21 4.06 3.49 14.05
N ASP A 22 3.38 3.79 15.16
CA ASP A 22 3.03 2.77 16.15
C ASP A 22 1.89 1.89 15.63
N LEU A 23 2.26 0.68 15.22
CA LEU A 23 1.35 -0.34 14.66
C LEU A 23 1.05 -1.49 15.64
N SER A 24 1.37 -1.32 16.93
CA SER A 24 1.28 -2.39 17.94
C SER A 24 -0.11 -3.00 18.14
N LYS A 25 -1.17 -2.29 17.74
CA LYS A 25 -2.57 -2.71 17.87
C LYS A 25 -3.27 -2.88 16.53
N HIS A 26 -2.51 -2.95 15.44
CA HIS A 26 -3.04 -2.93 14.09
C HIS A 26 -3.14 -4.35 13.50
N ASN A 27 -4.22 -4.58 12.77
CA ASN A 27 -4.51 -5.81 12.07
C ASN A 27 -5.05 -5.50 10.67
N ASN A 28 -4.15 -5.02 9.82
CA ASN A 28 -4.34 -4.83 8.39
C ASN A 28 -3.11 -5.35 7.63
N HIS A 29 -3.21 -5.55 6.31
CA HIS A 29 -2.11 -6.12 5.52
C HIS A 29 -0.85 -5.26 5.55
N MET A 30 -0.98 -3.94 5.40
CA MET A 30 0.14 -3.00 5.46
C MET A 30 0.93 -3.15 6.77
N ALA A 31 0.24 -3.20 7.92
CA ALA A 31 0.88 -3.30 9.22
C ALA A 31 1.62 -4.64 9.46
N LYS A 32 1.27 -5.70 8.72
CA LYS A 32 1.98 -6.98 8.78
C LYS A 32 3.27 -6.98 7.95
N VAL A 33 3.32 -6.14 6.91
CA VAL A 33 4.41 -6.11 5.93
C VAL A 33 5.42 -5.02 6.27
N LEU A 34 4.96 -3.84 6.71
CA LEU A 34 5.82 -2.68 6.92
C LEU A 34 6.81 -2.91 8.07
N THR A 35 8.10 -2.99 7.77
CA THR A 35 9.17 -3.05 8.77
C THR A 35 9.83 -1.69 8.95
N LYS A 36 10.57 -1.51 10.05
CA LYS A 36 11.36 -0.30 10.29
C LYS A 36 12.41 -0.06 9.19
N GLU A 37 13.07 -1.12 8.75
CA GLU A 37 14.09 -1.08 7.69
C GLU A 37 13.47 -0.68 6.35
N MET A 38 12.29 -1.23 6.02
CA MET A 38 11.54 -0.89 4.81
C MET A 38 11.09 0.58 4.86
N TYR A 39 10.56 1.04 6.01
CA TYR A 39 10.17 2.43 6.19
C TYR A 39 11.36 3.38 6.00
N GLU A 40 12.50 3.08 6.60
CA GLU A 40 13.73 3.86 6.43
C GLU A 40 14.18 3.93 4.97
N HIS A 41 14.09 2.81 4.22
CA HIS A 41 14.48 2.77 2.82
C HIS A 41 13.53 3.51 1.88
N LEU A 42 12.24 3.58 2.23
CA LEU A 42 11.19 4.10 1.35
C LEU A 42 10.71 5.52 1.72
N ARG A 43 10.94 6.01 2.94
CA ARG A 43 10.37 7.29 3.45
C ARG A 43 10.84 8.54 2.71
N ASP A 44 12.02 8.50 2.10
CA ASP A 44 12.57 9.61 1.31
C ASP A 44 12.12 9.60 -0.15
N LYS A 45 11.44 8.53 -0.59
CA LYS A 45 10.94 8.39 -1.96
C LYS A 45 9.61 9.13 -2.14
N GLN A 46 9.40 9.57 -3.36
CA GLN A 46 8.15 10.12 -3.83
C GLN A 46 7.93 9.75 -5.30
N THR A 47 6.67 9.70 -5.71
CA THR A 47 6.29 9.54 -7.12
C THR A 47 6.50 10.85 -7.90
N PRO A 48 6.38 10.85 -9.24
CA PRO A 48 6.46 12.08 -10.03
C PRO A 48 5.40 13.13 -9.66
N SER A 49 4.26 12.70 -9.11
CA SER A 49 3.20 13.61 -8.63
C SER A 49 3.50 14.18 -7.24
N GLY A 50 4.46 13.60 -6.51
CA GLY A 50 4.83 13.97 -5.14
C GLY A 50 4.19 13.10 -4.06
N PHE A 51 3.53 12.00 -4.41
CA PHE A 51 2.93 11.05 -3.46
C PHE A 51 4.02 10.29 -2.71
N THR A 52 3.94 10.20 -1.38
CA THR A 52 4.98 9.64 -0.52
C THR A 52 4.57 8.33 0.14
N LEU A 53 5.52 7.64 0.79
CA LEU A 53 5.22 6.45 1.59
C LEU A 53 4.19 6.73 2.68
N ASP A 54 4.28 7.88 3.34
CA ASP A 54 3.34 8.24 4.41
C ASP A 54 1.92 8.39 3.84
N ASP A 55 1.77 8.97 2.65
CA ASP A 55 0.47 9.07 1.98
C ASP A 55 -0.09 7.68 1.62
N VAL A 56 0.79 6.74 1.23
CA VAL A 56 0.43 5.34 0.95
C VAL A 56 -0.15 4.66 2.19
N ILE A 57 0.48 4.82 3.36
CA ILE A 57 0.15 4.03 4.56
C ILE A 57 -0.82 4.72 5.52
N GLN A 58 -1.10 6.02 5.37
CA GLN A 58 -1.86 6.82 6.34
C GLN A 58 -3.22 6.17 6.70
N THR A 59 -3.92 5.62 5.71
CA THR A 59 -5.21 4.96 5.95
C THR A 59 -5.07 3.75 6.88
N GLY A 60 -3.99 2.97 6.79
CA GLY A 60 -3.75 1.84 7.66
C GLY A 60 -3.24 2.25 9.03
N VAL A 61 -2.51 3.35 9.14
CA VAL A 61 -2.09 3.93 10.42
C VAL A 61 -3.31 4.42 11.21
N ASP A 62 -4.22 5.16 10.57
CA ASP A 62 -5.40 5.74 11.22
C ASP A 62 -6.48 4.70 11.53
N ASN A 63 -6.54 3.62 10.74
CA ASN A 63 -7.54 2.57 10.86
C ASN A 63 -6.87 1.25 11.27
N PRO A 64 -6.78 0.95 12.59
CA PRO A 64 -6.09 -0.24 13.09
C PRO A 64 -6.71 -1.58 12.67
N GLY A 65 -7.82 -1.57 11.94
CA GLY A 65 -8.46 -2.76 11.38
C GLY A 65 -9.82 -3.03 11.97
N HIS A 66 -10.39 -4.18 11.62
CA HIS A 66 -11.71 -4.61 12.05
C HIS A 66 -11.64 -6.03 12.63
N PRO A 67 -12.35 -6.38 13.72
CA PRO A 67 -12.20 -7.68 14.39
C PRO A 67 -12.46 -8.91 13.50
N PHE A 68 -13.25 -8.75 12.43
CA PHE A 68 -13.69 -9.85 11.57
C PHE A 68 -13.19 -9.76 10.13
N ILE A 69 -12.62 -8.62 9.72
CA ILE A 69 -12.27 -8.36 8.32
C ILE A 69 -10.85 -7.80 8.28
N MET A 70 -10.00 -8.43 7.46
CA MET A 70 -8.66 -7.93 7.18
C MET A 70 -8.74 -6.81 6.15
N THR A 71 -8.45 -5.58 6.55
CA THR A 71 -8.34 -4.44 5.63
C THR A 71 -6.93 -4.39 5.02
N VAL A 72 -6.78 -3.72 3.87
CA VAL A 72 -5.49 -3.62 3.19
C VAL A 72 -4.55 -2.67 3.94
N GLY A 73 -5.02 -1.46 4.28
CA GLY A 73 -4.24 -0.50 5.08
C GLY A 73 -3.24 0.35 4.29
N CYS A 74 -3.28 0.31 2.95
CA CYS A 74 -2.52 1.22 2.10
C CYS A 74 -3.29 1.54 0.80
N VAL A 75 -2.94 2.65 0.16
CA VAL A 75 -3.55 3.14 -1.09
C VAL A 75 -2.50 3.63 -2.08
N ALA A 76 -2.83 3.60 -3.37
CA ALA A 76 -2.04 4.24 -4.41
C ALA A 76 -2.61 5.62 -4.76
N GLY A 77 -1.75 6.63 -4.87
CA GLY A 77 -2.13 7.98 -5.27
C GLY A 77 -2.04 8.22 -6.77
N ASP A 78 -1.20 7.45 -7.45
CA ASP A 78 -0.96 7.46 -8.90
C ASP A 78 -0.48 6.09 -9.39
N GLU A 79 -0.22 5.97 -10.69
CA GLU A 79 0.23 4.73 -11.32
C GLU A 79 1.63 4.34 -10.82
N GLU A 80 2.55 5.30 -10.73
CA GLU A 80 3.93 5.08 -10.32
C GLU A 80 4.06 4.65 -8.86
N THR A 81 3.05 4.87 -8.02
CA THR A 81 3.00 4.39 -6.63
C THR A 81 3.30 2.88 -6.55
N TYR A 82 2.74 2.07 -7.46
CA TYR A 82 2.95 0.62 -7.47
C TYR A 82 4.40 0.23 -7.78
N GLU A 83 5.13 1.04 -8.54
CA GLU A 83 6.53 0.78 -8.88
C GLU A 83 7.50 1.35 -7.83
N VAL A 84 7.27 2.60 -7.39
CA VAL A 84 8.13 3.30 -6.42
C VAL A 84 8.10 2.61 -5.06
N PHE A 85 6.93 2.13 -4.63
CA PHE A 85 6.71 1.50 -3.34
C PHE A 85 6.41 0.00 -3.45
N LYS A 86 6.86 -0.66 -4.53
CA LYS A 86 6.64 -2.09 -4.76
C LYS A 86 7.13 -2.99 -3.63
N GLU A 87 8.20 -2.60 -2.93
CA GLU A 87 8.74 -3.37 -1.81
C GLU A 87 7.71 -3.55 -0.68
N LEU A 88 6.81 -2.57 -0.49
CA LEU A 88 5.66 -2.67 0.41
C LEU A 88 4.44 -3.28 -0.28
N LEU A 89 4.14 -2.84 -1.51
CA LEU A 89 2.88 -3.17 -2.18
C LEU A 89 2.84 -4.60 -2.73
N ASP A 90 3.96 -5.14 -3.21
CA ASP A 90 4.03 -6.51 -3.74
C ASP A 90 3.68 -7.56 -2.67
N PRO A 91 4.29 -7.57 -1.46
CA PRO A 91 3.89 -8.51 -0.41
C PRO A 91 2.44 -8.31 0.05
N VAL A 92 1.96 -7.06 0.11
CA VAL A 92 0.55 -6.77 0.46
C VAL A 92 -0.40 -7.35 -0.59
N ILE A 93 -0.08 -7.21 -1.88
CA ILE A 93 -0.87 -7.77 -2.99
C ILE A 93 -0.85 -9.29 -2.93
N GLU A 94 0.33 -9.89 -2.73
CA GLU A 94 0.49 -11.35 -2.64
C GLU A 94 -0.37 -11.92 -1.51
N ASP A 95 -0.29 -11.34 -0.31
CA ASP A 95 -1.10 -11.76 0.84
C ASP A 95 -2.61 -11.56 0.60
N ARG A 96 -3.01 -10.43 0.03
CA ARG A 96 -4.43 -10.11 -0.17
C ARG A 96 -5.08 -10.93 -1.28
N HIS A 97 -4.32 -11.30 -2.31
CA HIS A 97 -4.80 -12.03 -3.49
C HIS A 97 -4.42 -13.52 -3.47
N GLY A 98 -4.11 -14.07 -2.29
CA GLY A 98 -3.97 -15.52 -2.10
C GLY A 98 -2.71 -16.12 -2.75
N GLY A 99 -1.58 -15.41 -2.67
CA GLY A 99 -0.29 -15.84 -3.20
C GLY A 99 -0.01 -15.34 -4.62
N TYR A 100 -0.65 -14.25 -5.06
CA TYR A 100 -0.41 -13.66 -6.37
C TYR A 100 0.96 -12.98 -6.41
N LYS A 101 1.91 -13.59 -7.11
CA LYS A 101 3.32 -13.18 -7.08
C LYS A 101 3.57 -12.00 -8.00
N PRO A 102 4.65 -11.23 -7.78
CA PRO A 102 5.08 -10.17 -8.70
C PRO A 102 5.36 -10.65 -10.14
N THR A 103 5.64 -11.94 -10.31
CA THR A 103 5.88 -12.56 -11.62
C THR A 103 4.60 -13.01 -12.33
N ASP A 104 3.47 -13.04 -11.64
CA ASP A 104 2.20 -13.49 -12.18
C ASP A 104 1.59 -12.42 -13.10
N LYS A 105 0.87 -12.86 -14.13
CA LYS A 105 0.25 -11.97 -15.12
C LYS A 105 -1.25 -11.99 -15.00
N HIS A 106 -1.84 -10.81 -14.88
CA HIS A 106 -3.28 -10.65 -14.80
C HIS A 106 -3.89 -11.02 -16.15
N LYS A 107 -4.92 -11.88 -16.12
CA LYS A 107 -5.70 -12.24 -17.30
C LYS A 107 -7.02 -11.48 -17.26
N THR A 108 -7.28 -10.73 -18.31
CA THR A 108 -8.52 -9.98 -18.48
C THR A 108 -9.36 -10.65 -19.55
N ASP A 109 -10.63 -10.93 -19.23
CA ASP A 109 -11.65 -11.37 -20.17
C ASP A 109 -12.92 -10.55 -19.93
N ILE A 110 -13.19 -9.64 -20.86
CA ILE A 110 -14.37 -8.77 -20.85
C ILE A 110 -15.42 -9.22 -21.88
N ASN A 111 -15.30 -10.44 -22.41
CA ASN A 111 -16.30 -11.01 -23.31
C ASN A 111 -17.50 -11.52 -22.49
N SER A 112 -18.65 -10.85 -22.63
CA SER A 112 -19.88 -11.25 -21.93
C SER A 112 -20.37 -12.65 -22.27
N ASP A 113 -20.04 -13.17 -23.45
CA ASP A 113 -20.47 -14.50 -23.89
C ASP A 113 -19.82 -15.63 -23.07
N ASN A 114 -18.71 -15.36 -22.39
CA ASN A 114 -18.03 -16.32 -21.51
C ASN A 114 -18.69 -16.43 -20.12
N LEU A 115 -19.66 -15.56 -19.79
CA LEU A 115 -20.38 -15.58 -18.52
C LEU A 115 -21.47 -16.67 -18.53
N GLN A 116 -21.33 -17.65 -17.64
CA GLN A 116 -22.34 -18.69 -17.43
C GLN A 116 -23.46 -18.17 -16.52
N CYS A 117 -24.58 -17.74 -17.11
CA CYS A 117 -25.77 -17.34 -16.36
C CYS A 117 -26.65 -18.56 -16.06
N GLU A 118 -26.37 -19.26 -14.97
CA GLU A 118 -27.33 -20.19 -14.38
C GLU A 118 -28.33 -19.44 -13.49
N ARG A 119 -29.62 -19.77 -13.60
CA ARG A 119 -30.66 -19.22 -12.74
C ARG A 119 -30.47 -19.85 -11.35
N VAL A 120 -30.09 -19.05 -10.37
CA VAL A 120 -30.08 -19.48 -8.97
C VAL A 120 -31.53 -19.47 -8.49
N ASP A 121 -32.10 -20.66 -8.34
CA ASP A 121 -33.44 -20.93 -7.79
C ASP A 121 -33.49 -20.84 -6.25
#